data_AF-A0A5B0DY86-F1
#
_entry.id   AF-A0A5B0DY86-F1
#
_cell.length_a   1.000
_cell.length_b   1.000
_cell.length_c   1.000
_cell.angle_alpha   90.00
_cell.angle_beta   90.00
_cell.angle_gamma   90.00
#
_symmetry.space_group_name_H-M   'P 1'
#
loop_
_entity.id
_entity.type
_entity.pdbx_description
1 polymer ?
#
loop_
_entity_poly.entity_id
_entity_poly.type
_entity_poly.pdbx_seq_one_letter_code
_entity_poly.pdbx_strand_id
1 'polypeptide(L)'
;MTQAKHTPGPWKIIATNVSFTIVGADGVHVMKTSWHGHVREHYPLMAEALVNITLASAALELLAVAKRLEYAARMEPGKDRLAAFQTVAEEARAAIAKAEGRP
;
A
#
# COMPACT_ATOMS: atom_id res chain seq x y z
N MET A 1 -7.85 20.29 -5.43
CA MET A 1 -7.52 18.86 -5.27
C MET A 1 -6.71 18.72 -4.00
N THR A 2 -7.27 18.14 -2.95
CA THR A 2 -6.58 17.87 -1.68
C THR A 2 -5.68 16.65 -1.87
N GLN A 3 -4.38 16.85 -1.77
CA GLN A 3 -3.37 15.81 -1.87
C GLN A 3 -3.57 14.81 -0.71
N ALA A 4 -3.86 13.55 -1.04
CA ALA A 4 -4.02 12.46 -0.09
C ALA A 4 -2.79 12.35 0.82
N LYS A 5 -2.95 12.57 2.13
CA LYS A 5 -1.89 12.35 3.13
C LYS A 5 -1.88 10.88 3.53
N HIS A 6 -1.17 10.05 2.78
CA HIS A 6 -0.94 8.65 3.15
C HIS A 6 0.03 8.60 4.34
N THR A 7 -0.38 8.04 5.47
CA THR A 7 0.52 7.74 6.59
C THR A 7 1.23 6.41 6.28
N PRO A 8 2.54 6.38 5.95
CA PRO A 8 3.23 5.13 5.71
C PRO A 8 3.27 4.29 7.01
N GLY A 9 3.24 2.95 6.90
CA GLY A 9 3.63 2.06 8.00
C GLY A 9 5.11 2.29 8.41
N PRO A 10 5.80 1.38 9.13
CA PRO A 10 7.17 1.60 9.60
C PRO A 10 8.23 1.56 8.47
N TRP A 11 7.79 1.84 7.24
CA TRP A 11 8.55 1.85 6.00
C TRP A 11 9.05 3.27 5.73
N LYS A 12 10.26 3.39 5.19
CA LYS A 12 10.84 4.65 4.76
C LYS A 12 10.85 4.70 3.24
N ILE A 13 10.36 5.80 2.67
CA ILE A 13 10.57 6.09 1.26
C ILE A 13 11.91 6.82 1.15
N ILE A 14 12.87 6.20 0.47
CA ILE A 14 14.13 6.81 0.11
C ILE A 14 14.00 7.32 -1.32
N ALA A 15 14.01 8.65 -1.48
CA ALA A 15 13.92 9.32 -2.77
C ALA A 15 15.29 9.82 -3.21
N THR A 16 15.67 9.51 -4.45
CA THR A 16 16.76 10.16 -5.18
C THR A 16 16.17 10.98 -6.32
N ASN A 17 17.03 11.71 -7.03
CA ASN A 17 16.67 12.45 -8.23
C ASN A 17 16.04 11.58 -9.34
N VAL A 18 16.28 10.28 -9.37
CA VAL A 18 15.80 9.37 -10.45
C VAL A 18 15.10 8.12 -9.94
N SER A 19 14.99 7.93 -8.62
CA SER A 19 14.39 6.71 -8.07
C SER A 19 13.71 6.92 -6.73
N PHE A 20 12.71 6.07 -6.47
CA PHE A 20 12.00 6.00 -5.20
C PHE A 20 12.03 4.55 -4.73
N THR A 21 12.52 4.33 -3.52
CA THR A 21 12.64 3.00 -2.91
C THR A 21 11.84 2.94 -1.63
N ILE A 22 11.02 1.90 -1.45
CA ILE A 22 10.37 1.58 -0.18
C ILE A 22 11.27 0.58 0.56
N VAL A 23 11.68 0.96 1.76
CA VAL A 23 12.49 0.13 2.65
C VAL A 23 11.72 -0.19 3.92
N GLY A 24 11.81 -1.43 4.37
CA GLY A 24 11.21 -1.88 5.64
C GLY A 24 11.90 -1.39 6.89
N ALA A 25 11.21 -1.59 8.01
CA ALA A 25 11.73 -1.28 9.34
C ALA A 25 13.01 -2.08 9.65
N ASP A 26 13.16 -3.24 9.02
CA ASP A 26 14.32 -4.14 9.06
C ASP A 26 15.42 -3.76 8.06
N GLY A 27 15.23 -2.69 7.27
CA GLY A 27 16.18 -2.26 6.24
C GLY A 27 16.07 -3.00 4.91
N VAL A 28 15.12 -3.93 4.74
CA VAL A 28 14.97 -4.70 3.51
C VAL A 28 14.28 -3.87 2.41
N HIS A 29 14.78 -3.94 1.18
CA HIS A 29 14.16 -3.30 0.03
C HIS A 29 12.89 -4.05 -0.38
N VAL A 30 11.74 -3.39 -0.26
CA VAL A 30 10.44 -3.98 -0.60
C VAL A 30 10.10 -3.74 -2.06
N MET A 31 10.33 -2.52 -2.52
CA MET A 31 10.04 -2.11 -3.90
C MET A 31 10.90 -0.91 -4.29
N LYS A 32 11.25 -0.84 -5.56
CA LYS A 32 11.89 0.31 -6.17
C LYS A 32 11.18 0.66 -7.46
N THR A 33 10.95 1.95 -7.67
CA THR A 33 10.60 2.49 -8.97
C THR A 33 11.60 3.56 -9.35
N SER A 34 11.84 3.73 -10.64
CA SER A 34 12.75 4.73 -11.18
C SER A 34 12.13 5.39 -12.38
N TRP A 35 12.53 6.63 -12.63
CA TRP A 35 12.04 7.41 -13.74
C TRP A 35 13.21 7.95 -14.54
N HIS A 36 13.06 8.00 -15.86
CA HIS A 36 14.05 8.54 -16.76
C HIS A 36 13.36 9.37 -17.85
N GLY A 37 13.57 10.68 -17.84
CA GLY A 37 12.92 11.59 -18.80
C GLY A 37 13.25 11.32 -20.27
N HIS A 38 14.39 10.68 -20.55
CA HIS A 38 14.87 10.37 -21.91
C HIS A 38 14.63 8.90 -22.34
N VAL A 39 14.07 8.04 -21.48
CA VAL A 39 13.89 6.60 -21.75
C VAL A 39 12.44 6.16 -21.45
N ARG A 40 11.49 7.00 -21.85
CA ARG A 40 10.06 6.88 -21.49
C ARG A 40 9.41 5.54 -21.91
N GLU A 41 9.98 4.82 -22.88
CA GLU A 41 9.51 3.49 -23.29
C GLU A 41 9.66 2.42 -22.20
N HIS A 42 10.65 2.57 -21.31
CA HIS A 42 10.97 1.58 -20.28
C HIS A 42 10.79 2.10 -18.86
N TYR A 43 10.63 3.42 -18.68
CA TYR A 43 10.50 4.04 -17.38
C TYR A 43 9.30 5.00 -17.30
N PRO A 44 8.54 4.96 -16.18
CA PRO A 44 7.49 5.93 -15.94
C PRO A 44 8.05 7.36 -15.86
N LEU A 45 7.19 8.36 -16.05
CA LEU A 45 7.52 9.74 -15.74
C LEU A 45 7.71 9.92 -14.23
N MET A 46 8.41 10.97 -13.80
CA MET A 46 8.64 11.25 -12.37
C MET A 46 7.35 11.26 -11.54
N ALA A 47 6.30 11.90 -12.06
CA ALA A 47 5.01 11.97 -11.39
C ALA A 47 4.34 10.59 -11.29
N GLU A 48 4.42 9.78 -12.34
CA GLU A 48 3.87 8.41 -12.36
C GLU A 48 4.64 7.49 -11.40
N ALA A 49 5.97 7.61 -11.36
CA ALA A 49 6.81 6.89 -10.41
C ALA A 49 6.48 7.25 -8.95
N LEU A 50 6.24 8.53 -8.66
CA LEU A 50 5.78 9.01 -7.35
C LEU A 50 4.39 8.48 -7.00
N VAL A 51 3.44 8.49 -7.92
CA VAL A 51 2.09 7.95 -7.69
C VAL A 51 2.15 6.44 -7.44
N ASN A 52 2.92 5.70 -8.23
CA ASN A 52 3.05 4.25 -8.11
C ASN A 52 3.73 3.83 -6.79
N ILE A 53 4.79 4.53 -6.36
CA ILE A 53 5.44 4.22 -5.07
C ILE A 53 4.51 4.58 -3.89
N THR A 54 3.74 5.65 -4.02
CA THR A 54 2.76 6.06 -2.99
C THR A 54 1.65 5.01 -2.87
N LEU A 55 1.08 4.57 -4.00
CA LEU A 55 0.12 3.48 -4.06
C LEU A 55 0.69 2.17 -3.52
N ALA A 56 1.91 1.80 -3.91
CA ALA A 56 2.57 0.59 -3.41
C ALA A 56 2.82 0.64 -1.90
N SER A 57 3.16 1.82 -1.36
CA SER A 57 3.32 2.00 0.08
C SER A 57 1.98 1.89 0.84
N ALA A 58 0.86 2.26 0.21
CA ALA A 58 -0.49 2.07 0.74
C ALA A 58 -1.01 0.64 0.56
N ALA A 59 -0.52 -0.10 -0.45
CA ALA A 59 -0.96 -1.45 -0.77
C ALA A 59 -0.61 -2.49 0.29
N LEU A 60 0.33 -2.21 1.20
CA LEU A 60 0.68 -3.13 2.29
C LEU A 60 -0.40 -3.26 3.37
N GLU A 61 -1.15 -2.19 3.65
CA GLU A 61 -2.32 -2.27 4.55
C GLU A 61 -3.46 -3.06 3.89
N LEU A 62 -3.66 -2.85 2.58
CA LEU A 62 -4.58 -3.66 1.79
C LEU A 62 -4.15 -5.15 1.76
N LEU A 63 -2.86 -5.44 1.66
CA LEU A 63 -2.32 -6.79 1.71
C LEU A 63 -2.50 -7.44 3.09
N ALA A 64 -2.30 -6.69 4.17
CA ALA A 64 -2.52 -7.17 5.54
C ALA A 64 -4.00 -7.50 5.78
N VAL A 65 -4.91 -6.64 5.30
CA VAL A 65 -6.36 -6.88 5.31
C VAL A 65 -6.71 -8.13 4.50
N ALA A 66 -6.17 -8.28 3.28
CA ALA A 66 -6.44 -9.43 2.42
C ALA A 66 -6.05 -10.76 3.10
N LYS A 67 -4.90 -10.80 3.79
CA LYS A 67 -4.47 -11.98 4.57
C LYS A 67 -5.40 -12.28 5.75
N ARG A 68 -5.93 -11.26 6.42
CA ARG A 68 -6.89 -11.43 7.52
C ARG A 68 -8.26 -11.90 7.01
N LEU A 69 -8.70 -11.41 5.85
CA LEU A 69 -9.91 -11.91 5.18
C LEU A 69 -9.75 -13.37 4.78
N GLU A 70 -8.60 -13.74 4.22
CA GLU A 70 -8.27 -15.13 3.90
C GLU A 70 -8.31 -16.02 5.16
N TYR A 71 -7.73 -15.56 6.28
CA TYR A 71 -7.80 -16.28 7.54
C TYR A 71 -9.24 -16.46 8.03
N ALA A 72 -10.04 -15.39 8.05
CA ALA A 72 -11.46 -15.45 8.45
C ALA A 72 -12.26 -16.38 7.53
N ALA A 73 -11.95 -16.42 6.23
CA ALA A 73 -12.59 -17.32 5.26
C ALA A 73 -12.30 -18.80 5.55
N ARG A 74 -11.12 -19.10 6.11
CA ARG A 74 -10.67 -20.46 6.49
C ARG A 74 -11.18 -20.90 7.87
N MET A 75 -11.77 -20.00 8.67
CA MET A 75 -12.37 -20.37 9.95
C MET A 75 -13.65 -21.19 9.74
N GLU A 76 -13.92 -22.08 10.70
CA GLU A 76 -15.17 -22.83 10.76
C GLU A 76 -16.38 -21.88 10.71
N PRO A 77 -17.45 -22.23 9.97
CA PRO A 77 -18.66 -21.45 9.93
C PRO A 77 -19.27 -21.30 11.33
N GLY A 78 -19.45 -20.05 11.79
CA GLY A 78 -19.96 -19.78 13.12
C GLY A 78 -19.94 -18.29 13.47
N LYS A 79 -20.40 -17.97 14.69
CA LYS A 79 -20.45 -16.58 15.19
C LYS A 79 -19.08 -15.91 15.17
N ASP A 80 -18.01 -16.66 15.46
CA ASP A 80 -16.64 -16.13 15.50
C ASP A 80 -16.13 -15.74 14.12
N ARG A 81 -16.46 -16.54 13.09
CA ARG A 81 -16.15 -16.21 11.69
C ARG A 81 -16.86 -14.92 11.25
N LEU A 82 -18.14 -14.76 11.59
CA LEU A 82 -18.88 -13.55 11.23
C LEU A 82 -18.29 -12.31 11.90
N ALA A 83 -17.93 -12.40 13.19
CA ALA A 83 -17.29 -11.31 13.93
C ALA A 83 -15.90 -10.97 13.35
N ALA A 84 -15.12 -11.97 12.97
CA ALA A 84 -13.83 -11.79 12.29
C ALA A 84 -14.00 -11.06 10.94
N PHE A 85 -14.97 -11.48 10.11
CA PHE A 85 -15.26 -10.82 8.85
C PHE A 85 -15.70 -9.36 9.02
N GLN A 86 -16.56 -9.07 10.00
CA GLN A 86 -17.01 -7.71 10.27
C GLN A 86 -15.85 -6.80 10.69
N THR A 87 -14.98 -7.29 11.57
CA THR A 87 -13.79 -6.55 12.02
C THR A 87 -12.86 -6.25 10.84
N VAL A 88 -12.54 -7.26 10.03
CA VAL A 88 -11.62 -7.09 8.89
C VAL A 88 -12.25 -6.26 7.77
N ALA A 89 -13.58 -6.27 7.61
CA ALA A 89 -14.27 -5.43 6.64
C ALA A 89 -14.15 -3.93 6.97
N GLU A 90 -14.19 -3.54 8.25
CA GLU A 90 -13.93 -2.15 8.64
C GLU A 90 -12.48 -1.75 8.39
N GLU A 91 -11.52 -2.64 8.72
CA GLU A 91 -10.11 -2.44 8.40
C GLU A 91 -9.88 -2.29 6.88
N ALA A 92 -10.59 -3.08 6.07
CA ALA A 92 -10.56 -3.00 4.62
C ALA A 92 -11.05 -1.64 4.12
N ARG A 93 -12.19 -1.17 4.62
CA ARG A 93 -12.74 0.15 4.25
C ARG A 93 -11.79 1.27 4.63
N ALA A 94 -11.18 1.21 5.81
CA ALA A 94 -10.20 2.20 6.27
C ALA A 94 -8.93 2.19 5.39
N ALA A 95 -8.40 1.00 5.07
CA ALA A 95 -7.24 0.86 4.20
C ALA A 95 -7.52 1.35 2.77
N ILE A 96 -8.72 1.09 2.23
CA ILE A 96 -9.16 1.59 0.92
C ILE A 96 -9.34 3.10 0.96
N ALA A 97 -10.05 3.64 1.96
CA ALA A 97 -10.25 5.08 2.10
C ALA A 97 -8.92 5.81 2.17
N LYS A 98 -7.97 5.29 2.97
CA LYS A 98 -6.61 5.81 3.07
C LYS A 98 -5.83 5.69 1.75
N ALA A 99 -5.95 4.59 1.01
CA ALA A 99 -5.31 4.42 -0.31
C ALA A 99 -5.90 5.36 -1.37
N GLU A 100 -7.18 5.72 -1.25
CA GLU A 100 -7.87 6.69 -2.11
C GLU A 100 -7.74 8.14 -1.63
N GLY A 101 -7.14 8.36 -0.45
CA GLY A 101 -7.00 9.69 0.14
C GLY A 101 -8.27 10.28 0.73
N ARG A 102 -9.28 9.45 1.00
CA ARG A 102 -10.49 9.83 1.72
C ARG A 102 -10.23 9.83 3.23
N PRO A 103 -10.84 10.75 3.99
CA PRO A 103 -10.73 10.80 5.46
C PRO A 103 -11.32 9.57 6.13
#